data_AF-A0A0K0DED4-F1
#
_entry.id   AF-A0A0K0DED4-F1
#
_cell.length_a   1.000
_cell.length_b   1.000
_cell.length_c   1.000
_cell.angle_alpha   90.00
_cell.angle_beta   90.00
_cell.angle_gamma   90.00
#
_symmetry.space_group_name_H-M   'P 1'
#
loop_
_entity.id
_entity.type
_entity.pdbx_description
1 polymer ?
#
loop_
_entity_poly.entity_id
_entity_poly.type
_entity_poly.pdbx_seq_one_letter_code
_entity_poly.pdbx_strand_id
1 'polypeptide(L)'
;MNWFTDWIRIIFFLETWRAQGANHVFLYYHSSTNNVRKVLDNYGKQGFVTIIPWPSLPKNSIVDPNKSVYRLAHSLAHNDCILRIGSEFGALVDIDELIIPRHVKKSF
;
A
#
# COMPACT_ATOMS: atom_id res chain seq x y z
N MET A 1 -16.77 -6.47 -7.31
CA MET A 1 -15.57 -5.60 -7.24
C MET A 1 -15.58 -5.02 -5.84
N ASN A 2 -14.68 -5.48 -4.97
CA ASN A 2 -14.67 -5.09 -3.56
C ASN A 2 -13.88 -3.79 -3.43
N TRP A 3 -14.54 -2.76 -2.92
CA TRP A 3 -13.93 -1.45 -2.70
C TRP A 3 -13.34 -1.45 -1.30
N PHE A 4 -12.14 -0.90 -1.13
CA PHE A 4 -11.63 -0.69 0.21
C PHE A 4 -12.38 0.48 0.88
N THR A 5 -12.91 0.27 2.07
CA THR A 5 -13.86 1.19 2.73
C THR A 5 -13.32 1.81 4.02
N ASP A 6 -12.33 1.18 4.64
CA ASP A 6 -11.88 1.51 6.00
C ASP A 6 -10.80 2.61 6.00
N TRP A 7 -11.26 3.86 5.98
CA TRP A 7 -10.38 5.03 5.98
C TRP A 7 -9.60 5.19 7.30
N ILE A 8 -10.10 4.68 8.43
CA ILE A 8 -9.41 4.75 9.72
C ILE A 8 -8.19 3.84 9.67
N ARG A 9 -8.31 2.65 9.08
CA ARG A 9 -7.19 1.72 8.90
C ARG A 9 -6.04 2.32 8.09
N ILE A 10 -6.33 3.13 7.07
CA ILE A 10 -5.30 3.86 6.31
C ILE A 10 -4.55 4.85 7.21
N ILE A 11 -5.28 5.64 8.00
CA ILE A 11 -4.66 6.61 8.92
C ILE A 11 -3.78 5.86 9.92
N PHE A 12 -4.33 4.81 10.54
CA PHE A 12 -3.61 4.01 11.51
C PHE A 12 -2.32 3.40 10.94
N PHE A 13 -2.39 2.80 9.76
CA PHE A 13 -1.22 2.26 9.06
C PHE A 13 -0.18 3.35 8.78
N LEU A 14 -0.58 4.45 8.14
CA LEU A 14 0.35 5.51 7.70
C LEU A 14 1.00 6.22 8.89
N GLU A 15 0.24 6.57 9.93
CA GLU A 15 0.80 7.21 11.12
C GLU A 15 1.68 6.25 11.93
N THR A 16 1.36 4.95 11.98
CA THR A 16 2.21 3.97 12.66
C THR A 16 3.57 3.86 11.96
N TRP A 17 3.59 3.72 10.63
CA TRP A 17 4.84 3.65 9.88
C TRP A 17 5.64 4.95 9.94
N ARG A 18 4.96 6.10 9.90
CA ARG A 18 5.60 7.39 10.11
C ARG A 18 6.26 7.47 11.49
N ALA A 19 5.59 7.02 12.54
CA ALA A 19 6.13 6.99 13.91
C ALA A 19 7.33 6.02 14.05
N GLN A 20 7.38 4.96 13.23
CA GLN A 20 8.52 4.04 13.16
C GLN A 20 9.69 4.58 12.32
N GLY A 21 9.57 5.78 11.74
CA GLY A 21 10.63 6.44 10.99
C GLY A 21 10.57 6.23 9.48
N ALA A 22 9.47 5.70 8.93
CA ALA A 22 9.30 5.70 7.47
C ALA A 22 9.28 7.14 6.95
N ASN A 23 10.13 7.44 5.96
CA ASN A 23 10.20 8.76 5.34
C ASN A 23 9.17 8.93 4.20
N HIS A 24 8.85 7.84 3.50
CA HIS A 24 7.99 7.86 2.31
C HIS A 24 7.29 6.52 2.11
N VAL A 25 6.09 6.54 1.54
CA VAL A 25 5.29 5.34 1.25
C VAL A 25 4.83 5.33 -0.21
N PHE A 26 5.09 4.24 -0.94
CA PHE A 26 4.45 3.96 -2.22
C PHE A 26 3.21 3.09 -1.98
N LEU A 27 2.03 3.56 -2.39
CA LEU A 27 0.76 2.87 -2.17
C LEU A 27 0.08 2.53 -3.50
N TYR A 28 -0.11 1.25 -3.78
CA TYR A 28 -0.76 0.75 -5.00
C TYR A 28 -2.27 0.81 -4.85
N TYR A 29 -2.93 1.58 -5.73
CA TYR A 29 -4.34 1.92 -5.62
C TYR A 29 -5.15 1.36 -6.79
N HIS A 30 -6.04 0.41 -6.49
CA HIS A 30 -7.03 -0.09 -7.46
C HIS A 30 -8.38 0.63 -7.33
N SER A 31 -9.03 0.52 -6.16
CA SER A 31 -10.36 1.10 -5.93
C SER A 31 -10.71 1.22 -4.45
N SER A 32 -11.35 2.32 -4.07
CA SER A 32 -11.80 2.58 -2.69
C SER A 32 -13.07 3.42 -2.64
N THR A 33 -13.66 3.59 -1.46
CA THR A 33 -14.66 4.63 -1.23
C THR A 33 -14.05 6.04 -1.33
N ASN A 34 -14.91 7.04 -1.48
CA ASN A 34 -14.51 8.45 -1.52
C ASN A 34 -13.82 8.91 -0.22
N ASN A 35 -14.23 8.36 0.94
CA ASN A 35 -13.61 8.72 2.22
C ASN A 35 -12.16 8.24 2.30
N VAL A 36 -11.90 6.99 1.90
CA VAL A 36 -10.53 6.45 1.79
C VAL A 36 -9.71 7.30 0.81
N ARG A 37 -10.29 7.62 -0.36
CA ARG A 37 -9.59 8.40 -1.38
C ARG A 37 -9.18 9.79 -0.87
N LYS A 38 -10.09 10.50 -0.17
CA LYS A 38 -9.79 11.79 0.45
C LYS A 38 -8.64 11.73 1.46
N VAL A 39 -8.60 10.67 2.28
CA VAL A 39 -7.49 10.45 3.22
C VAL A 39 -6.18 10.25 2.47
N LEU A 40 -6.15 9.36 1.46
CA LEU A 40 -4.95 9.12 0.65
C LEU A 40 -4.47 10.39 -0.07
N ASP A 41 -5.39 11.17 -0.66
CA ASP A 41 -5.05 12.43 -1.33
C ASP A 41 -4.46 13.44 -0.35
N ASN A 42 -4.92 13.47 0.91
CA ASN A 42 -4.36 14.33 1.94
C ASN A 42 -2.90 13.97 2.25
N TYR A 43 -2.59 12.68 2.42
CA TYR A 43 -1.22 12.22 2.61
C TYR A 43 -0.34 12.41 1.37
N GLY A 44 -0.92 12.31 0.17
CA GLY A 44 -0.24 12.63 -1.08
C GLY A 44 0.16 14.11 -1.16
N LYS A 45 -0.72 15.02 -0.76
CA LYS A 45 -0.43 16.47 -0.70
C LYS A 45 0.66 16.81 0.32
N GLN A 46 0.77 16.06 1.41
CA GLN A 46 1.85 16.20 2.39
C GLN A 46 3.20 15.69 1.86
N GLY A 47 3.23 15.00 0.71
CA GLY A 47 4.43 14.38 0.17
C GLY A 47 4.83 13.07 0.86
N PHE A 48 4.03 12.56 1.80
CA PHE A 48 4.34 11.33 2.53
C PHE A 48 4.00 10.06 1.75
N VAL A 49 2.97 10.13 0.89
CA VAL A 49 2.47 8.99 0.12
C VAL A 49 2.53 9.30 -1.37
N THR A 50 3.12 8.41 -2.17
CA THR A 50 2.91 8.37 -3.62
C THR A 50 1.88 7.31 -3.95
N ILE A 51 0.74 7.73 -4.50
CA ILE A 51 -0.31 6.82 -4.94
C ILE A 51 0.03 6.32 -6.35
N ILE A 52 0.25 5.02 -6.49
CA ILE A 52 0.51 4.35 -7.77
C ILE A 52 -0.80 3.81 -8.33
N PRO A 53 -1.29 4.28 -9.49
CA PRO A 53 -2.50 3.72 -10.10
C PRO A 53 -2.32 2.25 -10.46
N TRP A 54 -3.25 1.41 -10.04
CA TRP A 54 -3.24 -0.02 -10.30
C TRP A 54 -4.60 -0.49 -10.84
N PRO A 55 -4.99 -0.08 -12.07
CA PRO A 55 -6.31 -0.35 -12.61
C PRO A 55 -6.48 -1.81 -13.05
N SER A 56 -7.74 -2.23 -13.19
CA SER A 56 -8.06 -3.48 -13.90
C SER A 56 -7.56 -3.45 -15.33
N LEU A 57 -7.10 -4.60 -15.83
CA LEU A 57 -6.70 -4.77 -17.21
C LEU A 57 -7.92 -4.74 -18.15
N PRO A 58 -7.73 -4.31 -19.42
CA PRO A 58 -8.77 -4.40 -20.43
C PRO A 58 -9.33 -5.82 -20.52
N LYS A 59 -10.67 -5.92 -20.58
CA LYS A 59 -11.38 -7.19 -20.74
C LYS A 59 -12.38 -7.12 -21.87
N ASN A 60 -12.75 -8.27 -22.41
CA ASN A 60 -13.82 -8.40 -23.38
C ASN A 60 -14.87 -9.41 -22.89
N SER A 61 -15.91 -9.66 -23.69
CA SER A 61 -16.99 -10.58 -23.36
C SER A 61 -16.56 -12.04 -23.27
N ILE A 62 -15.43 -12.41 -23.87
CA ILE A 62 -14.92 -13.77 -23.98
C ILE A 62 -13.87 -14.06 -22.90
N VAL A 63 -12.98 -13.09 -22.62
CA VAL A 63 -11.85 -13.22 -21.71
C VAL A 63 -11.80 -12.03 -20.75
N ASP A 64 -11.82 -12.35 -19.46
CA ASP A 64 -11.56 -11.39 -18.38
C ASP A 64 -10.23 -11.75 -17.68
N PRO A 65 -9.11 -11.10 -18.05
CA PRO A 65 -7.80 -11.40 -17.47
C PRO A 65 -7.75 -11.10 -15.97
N ASN A 66 -8.61 -10.21 -15.47
CA ASN A 66 -8.63 -9.81 -14.06
C ASN A 66 -9.00 -10.98 -13.12
N LYS A 67 -9.65 -12.04 -13.63
CA LYS A 67 -9.94 -13.25 -12.86
C LYS A 67 -8.68 -14.00 -12.44
N SER A 68 -7.68 -14.08 -13.32
CA SER A 68 -6.41 -14.75 -13.04
C SER A 68 -5.39 -13.79 -12.44
N VAL A 69 -5.40 -12.54 -12.89
CA VAL A 69 -4.46 -11.50 -12.44
C VAL A 69 -4.70 -11.11 -10.99
N TYR A 70 -5.91 -11.27 -10.43
CA TYR A 70 -6.20 -10.97 -9.02
C TYR A 70 -5.16 -11.54 -8.04
N ARG A 71 -4.68 -12.78 -8.27
CA ARG A 71 -3.65 -13.41 -7.40
C ARG A 71 -2.23 -12.96 -7.72
N LEU A 72 -1.90 -12.75 -8.99
CA LEU A 72 -0.54 -12.40 -9.44
C LEU A 72 -0.25 -10.91 -9.36
N ALA A 73 -1.29 -10.07 -9.34
CA ALA A 73 -1.21 -8.62 -9.26
C ALA A 73 -0.48 -8.15 -8.01
N HIS A 74 -0.64 -8.87 -6.89
CA HIS A 74 0.02 -8.53 -5.64
C HIS A 74 1.55 -8.71 -5.76
N SER A 75 2.00 -9.87 -6.27
CA SER A 75 3.42 -10.12 -6.51
C SER A 75 4.02 -9.13 -7.50
N LEU A 76 3.27 -8.75 -8.54
CA LEU A 76 3.72 -7.75 -9.51
C LEU A 76 3.85 -6.35 -8.87
N ALA A 77 2.89 -5.94 -8.04
CA ALA A 77 2.94 -4.68 -7.30
C ALA A 77 4.14 -4.65 -6.32
N HIS A 78 4.43 -5.77 -5.64
CA HIS A 78 5.61 -5.90 -4.80
C HIS A 78 6.93 -5.73 -5.57
N ASN A 79 7.04 -6.36 -6.73
CA ASN A 79 8.22 -6.24 -7.58
C ASN A 79 8.41 -4.80 -8.08
N ASP A 80 7.33 -4.15 -8.56
CA ASP A 80 7.37 -2.74 -8.96
C ASP A 80 7.72 -1.83 -7.77
N CYS A 81 7.23 -2.14 -6.57
CA CYS A 81 7.50 -1.35 -5.36
C CYS A 81 8.97 -1.40 -4.97
N ILE A 82 9.59 -2.59 -4.92
CA ILE A 82 11.03 -2.73 -4.62
C ILE A 82 11.87 -1.93 -5.61
N LEU A 83 11.52 -1.97 -6.91
CA LEU A 83 12.25 -1.24 -7.94
C LEU A 83 12.10 0.29 -7.83
N ARG A 84 11.05 0.79 -7.15
CA ARG A 84 10.84 2.22 -6.88
C ARG A 84 11.51 2.69 -5.59
N ILE A 85 11.79 1.78 -4.66
CA ILE A 85 12.45 2.12 -3.40
C ILE A 85 13.92 2.45 -3.70
N GLY A 86 14.25 3.74 -3.57
CA GLY A 86 15.61 4.24 -3.71
C GLY A 86 16.37 4.43 -2.39
N SER A 87 15.79 3.98 -1.27
CA SER A 87 16.42 4.06 0.06
C SER A 87 17.23 2.80 0.38
N GLU A 88 18.22 2.94 1.27
CA GLU A 88 19.03 1.81 1.76
C GLU A 88 18.18 0.73 2.43
N PHE A 89 17.15 1.15 3.17
CA PHE A 89 16.20 0.26 3.82
C PHE A 89 14.79 0.51 3.27
N GLY A 90 14.07 -0.58 3.01
CA GLY A 90 12.69 -0.56 2.57
C GLY A 90 11.93 -1.75 3.17
N ALA A 91 10.64 -1.58 3.36
CA ALA A 91 9.73 -2.63 3.79
C ALA A 91 8.62 -2.81 2.76
N LEU A 92 8.33 -4.06 2.42
CA LEU A 92 7.11 -4.44 1.72
C LEU A 92 6.14 -5.03 2.74
N VAL A 93 4.97 -4.41 2.86
CA VAL A 93 3.95 -4.80 3.83
C VAL A 93 2.56 -4.56 3.27
N ASP A 94 1.60 -5.39 3.70
CA ASP A 94 0.18 -5.14 3.45
C ASP A 94 -0.37 -4.06 4.41
N ILE A 95 -1.42 -3.34 3.98
CA ILE A 95 -2.02 -2.24 4.76
C ILE A 95 -2.67 -2.70 6.08
N ASP A 96 -2.90 -3.99 6.22
CA ASP A 96 -3.42 -4.63 7.43
C ASP A 96 -2.35 -5.22 8.35
N GLU A 97 -1.08 -5.12 7.98
CA GLU A 97 0.05 -5.68 8.71
C GLU A 97 0.95 -4.60 9.31
N LEU A 98 1.61 -4.95 10.42
CA LEU A 98 2.58 -4.11 11.11
C LEU A 98 3.81 -4.95 11.50
N ILE A 99 4.99 -4.37 11.32
CA ILE A 99 6.24 -4.91 11.85
C ILE A 99 6.50 -4.24 13.21
N ILE A 100 6.64 -5.04 14.26
CA ILE A 100 6.88 -4.56 15.62
C ILE A 100 8.23 -5.08 16.11
N PRO A 101 9.15 -4.20 16.55
CA PRO A 101 10.40 -4.64 17.16
C PRO A 101 10.12 -5.52 18.39
N ARG A 102 10.72 -6.70 18.45
CA ARG A 102 10.72 -7.46 19.71
C ARG A 102 11.60 -6.73 20.72
N HIS A 103 11.09 -6.53 21.93
CA HIS A 103 11.92 -6.13 23.06
C HIS A 103 12.98 -7.22 23.31
N VAL A 104 14.19 -7.01 22.82
CA VAL A 104 15.37 -7.72 23.34
C VAL A 104 15.73 -6.99 24.63
N LYS A 105 15.57 -7.65 25.79
CA LYS A 105 16.10 -7.12 27.04
C LYS A 105 17.58 -6.82 26.80
N LYS A 106 17.99 -5.55 26.91
CA LYS A 106 19.41 -5.23 27.01
C LYS A 106 19.90 -5.86 28.32
N SER A 107 20.66 -6.94 28.23
CA SER A 107 21.53 -7.36 29.32
C SER A 107 22.62 -6.29 29.42
N PHE A 108 22.47 -5.41 30.41
CA PHE A 108 23.59 -4.66 30.96
C PHE A 108 24.32 -5.54 31.97
#